data_AF-A0A293LK35-F1
#
_entry.id   AF-A0A293LK35-F1
#
_cell.length_a   1.000
_cell.length_b   1.000
_cell.length_c   1.000
_cell.angle_alpha   90.00
_cell.angle_beta   90.00
_cell.angle_gamma   90.00
#
_symmetry.space_group_name_H-M   'P 1'
#
loop_
_entity.id
_entity.type
_entity.pdbx_description
1 polymer ?
#
loop_
_entity_poly.entity_id
_entity_poly.type
_entity_poly.pdbx_seq_one_letter_code
_entity_poly.pdbx_strand_id
1 'polypeptide(L)'
;MLSVETFPVVFKLLGTLRMLVCKQEGVATKLGLNEKLVEHLVSWCSTEDHPGVKGESVRLLAWIVKNSSSAEVKAALCRGGALVHLVAMLDSEHAVMQNEGLLALALIASSPPDVAVEELKKTDVVQLLHSTLKTEGISSESLQNGLAVTIALGNLGPFKPLLLEDGYGDTLKNLKGNPDALVSKAAQTALGVLEKV
;
A
#
# COMPACT_ATOMS: atom_id res chain seq x y z
N MET A 1 10.72 22.79 12.59
CA MET A 1 9.26 22.99 12.61
C MET A 1 8.48 21.73 13.03
N LEU A 2 9.12 20.62 13.45
CA LEU A 2 8.44 19.39 13.90
C LEU A 2 8.83 18.96 15.32
N SER A 3 9.17 19.90 16.20
CA SER A 3 9.34 19.62 17.65
C SER A 3 8.00 19.78 18.37
N VAL A 4 7.00 18.98 17.99
CA VAL A 4 5.69 18.97 18.64
C VAL A 4 5.71 17.88 19.71
N GLU A 5 5.75 18.27 20.97
CA GLU A 5 5.87 17.34 22.10
C GLU A 5 4.55 16.66 22.49
N THR A 6 3.41 17.12 21.96
CA THR A 6 2.09 16.61 22.36
C THR A 6 1.38 15.89 21.21
N PHE A 7 1.09 14.60 21.41
CA PHE A 7 0.43 13.75 20.42
C PHE A 7 -0.95 14.24 19.94
N PRO A 8 -1.78 14.93 20.74
CA PRO A 8 -3.01 15.55 20.22
C PRO A 8 -2.76 16.58 19.11
N VAL A 9 -1.68 17.37 19.24
CA VAL A 9 -1.30 18.35 18.22
C VAL A 9 -0.76 17.63 16.98
N VAL A 10 0.06 16.59 17.16
CA VAL A 10 0.53 15.73 16.05
C VAL A 10 -0.66 15.13 15.30
N PHE A 11 -1.63 14.55 16.01
CA PHE A 11 -2.82 13.95 15.39
C PHE A 11 -3.59 14.97 14.53
N LYS A 12 -3.82 16.18 15.04
CA LYS A 12 -4.50 17.24 14.29
C LYS A 12 -3.69 17.71 13.08
N LEU A 13 -2.37 17.88 13.26
CA LEU A 13 -1.46 18.23 12.16
C LEU A 13 -1.51 17.19 11.04
N LEU A 14 -1.41 15.90 11.36
CA LEU A 14 -1.45 14.81 10.39
C LEU A 14 -2.78 14.80 9.61
N GLY A 15 -3.90 14.97 10.32
CA GLY A 15 -5.21 15.08 9.68
C GLY A 15 -5.30 16.27 8.73
N THR A 16 -4.78 17.43 9.13
CA THR A 16 -4.73 18.61 8.25
C THR A 16 -3.86 18.36 7.02
N LEU A 17 -2.66 17.78 7.18
CA LEU A 17 -1.78 17.46 6.07
C LEU A 17 -2.43 16.47 5.08
N ARG A 18 -3.14 15.45 5.58
CA ARG A 18 -3.85 14.49 4.71
C ARG A 18 -4.96 15.17 3.91
N MET A 19 -5.70 16.10 4.51
CA MET A 19 -6.69 16.89 3.78
C MET A 19 -6.06 17.82 2.74
N LEU A 20 -4.90 18.41 3.04
CA LEU A 20 -4.18 19.28 2.09
C LEU A 20 -3.60 18.51 0.89
N VAL A 21 -3.23 17.25 1.07
CA VAL A 21 -2.65 16.41 0.01
C VAL A 21 -3.70 15.93 -1.01
N CYS A 22 -4.97 15.90 -0.60
CA CYS A 22 -6.08 15.40 -1.41
C CYS A 22 -6.22 16.16 -2.73
N LYS A 23 -6.01 15.46 -3.86
CA LYS A 23 -6.08 16.03 -5.22
C LYS A 23 -5.11 17.20 -5.44
N GLN A 24 -4.06 17.31 -4.65
CA GLN A 24 -3.05 18.38 -4.73
C GLN A 24 -1.66 17.79 -4.93
N GLU A 25 -1.33 17.48 -6.19
CA GLU A 25 -0.08 16.79 -6.54
C GLU A 25 1.19 17.55 -6.12
N GLY A 26 1.20 18.88 -6.28
CA GLY A 26 2.33 19.71 -5.86
C GLY A 26 2.57 19.62 -4.34
N VAL A 27 1.50 19.54 -3.55
CA VAL A 27 1.58 19.38 -2.09
C VAL A 27 2.06 17.97 -1.75
N ALA A 28 1.49 16.94 -2.37
CA ALA A 28 1.91 15.54 -2.19
C ALA A 28 3.40 15.37 -2.47
N THR A 29 3.87 15.95 -3.57
CA THR A 29 5.27 15.86 -3.98
C THR A 29 6.19 16.60 -3.00
N LYS A 30 5.81 17.82 -2.59
CA LYS A 30 6.60 18.59 -1.62
C LYS A 30 6.70 17.90 -0.26
N LEU A 31 5.63 17.26 0.21
CA LEU A 31 5.63 16.53 1.47
C LEU A 31 6.41 15.22 1.36
N GLY A 32 6.23 14.46 0.28
CA GLY A 32 6.90 13.18 0.06
C GLY A 32 8.42 13.29 -0.15
N LEU A 33 8.91 14.43 -0.63
CA LEU A 33 10.34 14.73 -0.76
C LEU A 33 10.96 15.39 0.49
N ASN A 34 10.17 15.66 1.52
CA ASN A 34 10.69 16.20 2.77
C ASN A 34 11.14 15.04 3.67
N GLU A 35 12.43 14.69 3.58
CA GLU A 35 13.03 13.56 4.32
C GLU A 35 12.71 13.59 5.81
N LYS A 36 12.83 14.75 6.46
CA LYS A 36 12.52 14.90 7.90
C LYS A 36 11.06 14.59 8.20
N LEU A 37 10.13 15.01 7.34
CA LEU A 37 8.72 14.67 7.51
C LEU A 37 8.52 13.16 7.34
N VAL A 38 9.12 12.55 6.32
CA VAL A 38 9.01 11.10 6.08
C VAL A 38 9.56 10.31 7.27
N GLU A 39 10.72 10.67 7.80
CA GLU A 39 11.31 10.08 9.01
C GLU A 39 10.35 10.14 10.20
N HIS A 40 9.74 11.31 10.45
CA HIS A 40 8.76 11.46 11.53
C HIS A 40 7.50 10.62 11.29
N LEU A 41 6.98 10.58 10.06
CA LEU A 41 5.80 9.76 9.72
C LEU A 41 6.06 8.27 9.97
N VAL A 42 7.21 7.77 9.54
CA VAL A 42 7.62 6.37 9.74
C VAL A 42 7.82 6.07 11.22
N SER A 43 8.46 6.98 11.98
CA SER A 43 8.59 6.84 13.43
C SER A 43 7.22 6.78 14.14
N TRP A 44 6.27 7.63 13.75
CA TRP A 44 4.93 7.65 14.32
C TRP A 44 4.07 6.44 13.94
N CYS A 45 4.34 5.78 12.81
CA CYS A 45 3.71 4.51 12.47
C CYS A 45 4.05 3.38 13.47
N SER A 46 5.15 3.53 14.23
CA SER A 46 5.60 2.56 15.24
C SER A 46 5.23 2.95 16.68
N THR A 47 4.46 4.03 16.89
CA THR A 47 4.04 4.44 18.24
C THR A 47 2.85 3.62 18.73
N GLU A 48 3.02 2.85 19.80
CA GLU A 48 1.97 1.97 20.35
C GLU A 48 0.98 2.72 21.27
N ASP A 49 1.48 3.67 22.07
CA ASP A 49 0.69 4.38 23.08
C ASP A 49 -0.34 5.38 22.48
N HIS A 50 -0.26 5.62 21.17
CA HIS A 50 -1.07 6.63 20.47
C HIS A 50 -1.62 6.10 19.13
N PRO A 51 -2.62 5.20 19.17
CA PRO A 51 -3.16 4.54 17.97
C PRO A 51 -3.72 5.53 16.94
N GLY A 52 -4.27 6.67 17.37
CA GLY A 52 -4.73 7.72 16.46
C GLY A 52 -3.60 8.35 15.63
N VAL A 53 -2.44 8.56 16.24
CA VAL A 53 -1.26 9.12 15.56
C VAL A 53 -0.65 8.10 14.62
N LYS A 54 -0.54 6.84 15.06
CA LYS A 54 -0.14 5.71 14.20
C LYS A 54 -1.02 5.60 12.96
N GLY A 55 -2.34 5.58 13.17
CA GLY A 55 -3.34 5.49 12.10
C GLY A 55 -3.26 6.66 11.11
N GLU A 56 -3.19 7.90 11.60
CA GLU A 56 -3.17 9.05 10.67
C GLU A 56 -1.82 9.20 9.95
N SER A 57 -0.71 8.74 10.56
CA SER A 57 0.62 8.75 9.93
C SER A 57 0.69 7.80 8.74
N VAL A 58 0.26 6.54 8.92
CA VAL A 58 0.31 5.55 7.84
C VAL A 58 -0.64 5.92 6.70
N ARG A 59 -1.80 6.48 7.03
CA ARG A 59 -2.74 6.99 6.02
C ARG A 59 -2.17 8.17 5.26
N LEU A 60 -1.46 9.09 5.92
CA LEU A 60 -0.80 10.20 5.22
C LEU A 60 0.27 9.68 4.25
N LEU A 61 1.05 8.65 4.62
CA LEU A 61 1.99 7.99 3.70
C LEU A 61 1.26 7.43 2.46
N ALA A 62 0.18 6.67 2.66
CA ALA A 62 -0.62 6.12 1.56
C ALA A 62 -1.21 7.22 0.66
N TRP A 63 -1.67 8.33 1.27
CA TRP A 63 -2.23 9.46 0.54
C TRP A 63 -1.17 10.27 -0.22
N ILE A 64 0.07 10.38 0.27
CA ILE A 64 1.18 10.97 -0.49
C ILE A 64 1.45 10.14 -1.75
N VAL A 65 1.52 8.80 -1.62
CA VAL A 65 1.68 7.89 -2.77
C VAL A 65 0.54 8.05 -3.77
N LYS A 66 -0.70 8.07 -3.29
CA LYS A 66 -1.91 8.20 -4.12
C LYS A 66 -1.95 9.49 -4.93
N ASN A 67 -1.52 10.60 -4.34
CA ASN A 67 -1.70 11.93 -4.91
C ASN A 67 -0.43 12.50 -5.59
N SER A 68 0.70 11.79 -5.55
CA SER A 68 1.92 12.18 -6.27
C SER A 68 2.20 11.22 -7.43
N SER A 69 2.41 11.75 -8.64
CA SER A 69 2.89 10.95 -9.77
C SER A 69 4.42 10.76 -9.78
N SER A 70 5.14 11.41 -8.85
CA SER A 70 6.60 11.44 -8.83
C SER A 70 7.19 10.08 -8.44
N ALA A 71 8.00 9.51 -9.33
CA ALA A 71 8.79 8.32 -9.05
C ALA A 71 9.78 8.56 -7.89
N GLU A 72 10.33 9.76 -7.78
CA GLU A 72 11.26 10.11 -6.70
C GLU A 72 10.56 10.15 -5.34
N VAL A 73 9.29 10.56 -5.27
CA VAL A 73 8.51 10.48 -4.03
C VAL A 73 8.34 9.02 -3.60
N LYS A 74 7.99 8.12 -4.51
CA LYS A 74 7.91 6.69 -4.20
C LYS A 74 9.26 6.16 -3.71
N ALA A 75 10.35 6.54 -4.38
CA ALA A 75 11.70 6.15 -4.00
C ALA A 75 12.08 6.66 -2.59
N ALA A 76 11.82 7.94 -2.31
CA ALA A 76 12.07 8.56 -1.01
C ALA A 76 11.28 7.88 0.12
N LEU A 77 10.00 7.58 -0.10
CA LEU A 77 9.17 6.86 0.88
C LEU A 77 9.69 5.43 1.13
N CYS A 78 10.09 4.72 0.07
CA CYS A 78 10.66 3.37 0.22
C CYS A 78 11.98 3.40 0.99
N ARG A 79 12.91 4.32 0.64
CA ARG A 79 14.17 4.52 1.39
C ARG A 79 13.95 4.93 2.84
N GLY A 80 12.90 5.71 3.10
CA GLY A 80 12.51 6.13 4.44
C GLY A 80 11.88 5.03 5.30
N GLY A 81 11.63 3.83 4.75
CA GLY A 81 11.02 2.71 5.49
C GLY A 81 9.49 2.72 5.52
N ALA A 82 8.82 3.45 4.63
CA ALA A 82 7.34 3.50 4.61
C ALA A 82 6.68 2.17 4.20
N LEU A 83 7.36 1.33 3.42
CA LEU A 83 6.77 0.13 2.82
C LEU A 83 6.26 -0.88 3.84
N VAL A 84 7.00 -1.14 4.92
CA VAL A 84 6.56 -2.07 5.98
C VAL A 84 5.24 -1.62 6.61
N HIS A 85 5.05 -0.31 6.77
CA HIS A 85 3.82 0.25 7.34
C HIS A 85 2.66 0.22 6.34
N LEU A 86 2.92 0.46 5.04
CA LEU A 86 1.90 0.32 3.99
C LEU A 86 1.45 -1.14 3.84
N VAL A 87 2.37 -2.10 3.96
CA VAL A 87 2.04 -3.54 3.95
C VAL A 87 1.23 -3.93 5.18
N ALA A 88 1.55 -3.41 6.36
CA ALA A 88 0.76 -3.64 7.56
C ALA A 88 -0.70 -3.14 7.46
N MET A 89 -1.00 -2.17 6.58
CA MET A 89 -2.39 -1.74 6.34
C MET A 89 -3.26 -2.86 5.76
N LEU A 90 -2.67 -3.88 5.12
CA LEU A 90 -3.42 -5.02 4.57
C LEU A 90 -4.15 -5.84 5.65
N ASP A 91 -3.65 -5.79 6.89
CA ASP A 91 -4.23 -6.46 8.06
C ASP A 91 -5.09 -5.52 8.93
N SER A 92 -5.41 -4.32 8.43
CA SER A 92 -6.22 -3.35 9.17
C SER A 92 -7.68 -3.81 9.31
N GLU A 93 -8.23 -3.76 10.52
CA GLU A 93 -9.67 -3.97 10.80
C GLU A 93 -10.57 -2.94 10.09
N HIS A 94 -10.03 -1.76 9.77
CA HIS A 94 -10.74 -0.71 9.05
C HIS A 94 -10.60 -0.90 7.54
N ALA A 95 -11.68 -1.31 6.87
CA ALA A 95 -11.71 -1.54 5.42
C ALA A 95 -11.22 -0.35 4.57
N VAL A 96 -11.49 0.88 5.01
CA VAL A 96 -11.01 2.10 4.33
C VAL A 96 -9.49 2.17 4.34
N MET A 97 -8.86 1.90 5.49
CA MET A 97 -7.41 1.92 5.63
C MET A 97 -6.78 0.75 4.85
N GLN A 98 -7.38 -0.45 4.91
CA GLN A 98 -6.94 -1.60 4.11
C GLN A 98 -6.92 -1.27 2.61
N ASN A 99 -7.99 -0.64 2.10
CA ASN A 99 -8.06 -0.23 0.70
C ASN A 99 -7.05 0.89 0.35
N GLU A 100 -6.82 1.85 1.24
CA GLU A 100 -5.77 2.88 1.07
C GLU A 100 -4.37 2.23 0.93
N GLY A 101 -4.09 1.20 1.73
CA GLY A 101 -2.85 0.42 1.66
C GLY A 101 -2.72 -0.35 0.34
N LEU A 102 -3.76 -1.09 -0.05
CA LEU A 102 -3.82 -1.83 -1.31
C LEU A 102 -3.56 -0.92 -2.52
N LEU A 103 -4.21 0.25 -2.57
CA LEU A 103 -4.03 1.21 -3.65
C LEU A 103 -2.60 1.78 -3.67
N ALA A 104 -2.05 2.16 -2.51
CA ALA A 104 -0.68 2.69 -2.43
C ALA A 104 0.35 1.64 -2.88
N LEU A 105 0.20 0.40 -2.44
CA LEU A 105 1.06 -0.71 -2.87
C LEU A 105 0.93 -1.00 -4.36
N ALA A 106 -0.28 -0.95 -4.92
CA ALA A 106 -0.49 -1.14 -6.36
C ALA A 106 0.25 -0.07 -7.16
N LEU A 107 0.18 1.19 -6.73
CA LEU A 107 0.86 2.32 -7.38
C LEU A 107 2.38 2.25 -7.28
N ILE A 108 2.92 1.75 -6.17
CA ILE A 108 4.37 1.54 -6.01
C ILE A 108 4.83 0.36 -6.85
N ALA A 109 4.21 -0.81 -6.68
CA ALA A 109 4.64 -2.04 -7.32
C ALA A 109 4.47 -2.00 -8.85
N SER A 110 3.51 -1.23 -9.38
CA SER A 110 3.31 -1.11 -10.84
C SER A 110 4.42 -0.31 -11.54
N SER A 111 5.14 0.53 -10.80
CA SER A 111 6.27 1.33 -11.30
C SER A 111 7.28 1.45 -10.16
N PRO A 112 7.97 0.33 -9.84
CA PRO A 112 8.75 0.23 -8.62
C PRO A 112 10.03 1.07 -8.76
N PRO A 113 10.37 1.92 -7.78
CA PRO A 113 11.72 2.45 -7.69
C PRO A 113 12.70 1.31 -7.37
N ASP A 114 13.98 1.48 -7.71
CA ASP A 114 15.02 0.44 -7.57
C ASP A 114 15.06 -0.21 -6.18
N VAL A 115 14.80 0.58 -5.13
CA VAL A 115 14.83 0.11 -3.74
C VAL A 115 13.60 -0.69 -3.32
N ALA A 116 12.46 -0.54 -4.01
CA ALA A 116 11.18 -1.08 -3.56
C ALA A 116 11.16 -2.61 -3.56
N VAL A 117 11.82 -3.26 -4.52
CA VAL A 117 11.86 -4.73 -4.61
C VAL A 117 12.53 -5.32 -3.36
N GLU A 118 13.69 -4.77 -2.96
CA GLU A 118 14.43 -5.26 -1.78
C GLU A 118 13.71 -4.94 -0.47
N GLU A 119 13.04 -3.78 -0.37
CA GLU A 119 12.24 -3.46 0.81
C GLU A 119 10.99 -4.34 0.90
N LEU A 120 10.29 -4.61 -0.21
CA LEU A 120 9.11 -5.48 -0.22
C LEU A 120 9.46 -6.92 0.21
N LYS A 121 10.64 -7.43 -0.16
CA LYS A 121 11.11 -8.76 0.27
C LYS A 121 11.27 -8.91 1.78
N LYS A 122 11.42 -7.80 2.51
CA LYS A 122 11.56 -7.79 3.97
C LYS A 122 10.20 -7.80 4.69
N THR A 123 9.10 -7.84 3.95
CA THR A 123 7.73 -7.75 4.47
C THR A 123 6.93 -8.99 4.12
N ASP A 124 5.84 -9.23 4.84
CA ASP A 124 4.90 -10.33 4.59
C ASP A 124 3.86 -9.99 3.52
N VAL A 125 4.24 -9.18 2.51
CA VAL A 125 3.30 -8.64 1.51
C VAL A 125 2.55 -9.73 0.75
N VAL A 126 3.19 -10.88 0.49
CA VAL A 126 2.57 -12.02 -0.21
C VAL A 126 1.49 -12.64 0.68
N GLN A 127 1.83 -12.98 1.91
CA GLN A 127 0.92 -13.67 2.82
C GLN A 127 -0.26 -12.78 3.23
N LEU A 128 0.00 -11.52 3.56
CA LEU A 128 -1.05 -10.58 3.94
C LEU A 128 -1.99 -10.29 2.77
N LEU A 129 -1.46 -10.05 1.57
CA LEU A 129 -2.30 -9.84 0.39
C LEU A 129 -3.15 -11.08 0.08
N HIS A 130 -2.62 -12.28 0.22
CA HIS A 130 -3.38 -13.50 -0.02
C HIS A 130 -4.53 -13.66 0.98
N SER A 131 -4.26 -13.38 2.26
CA SER A 131 -5.28 -13.35 3.31
C SER A 131 -6.39 -12.34 2.98
N THR A 132 -6.02 -11.12 2.57
CA THR A 132 -6.97 -10.08 2.15
C THR A 132 -7.84 -10.55 0.98
N LEU A 133 -7.27 -11.19 -0.05
CA LEU A 133 -8.02 -11.67 -1.22
C LEU A 133 -8.99 -12.81 -0.89
N LYS A 134 -8.73 -13.57 0.18
CA LYS A 134 -9.59 -14.66 0.68
C LYS A 134 -10.66 -14.18 1.67
N THR A 135 -10.59 -12.92 2.12
CA THR A 135 -11.49 -12.40 3.15
C THR A 135 -12.92 -12.28 2.62
N GLU A 136 -13.88 -12.89 3.32
CA GLU A 136 -15.30 -12.77 2.97
C GLU A 136 -15.81 -11.34 3.20
N GLY A 137 -16.70 -10.86 2.33
CA GLY A 137 -17.32 -9.54 2.47
C GLY A 137 -16.41 -8.36 2.12
N ILE A 138 -15.20 -8.61 1.60
CA ILE A 138 -14.32 -7.58 1.05
C ILE A 138 -14.99 -6.84 -0.12
N SER A 139 -14.79 -5.52 -0.20
CA SER A 139 -15.40 -4.71 -1.25
C SER A 139 -14.82 -5.02 -2.64
N SER A 140 -15.62 -4.85 -3.70
CA SER A 140 -15.14 -4.98 -5.08
C SER A 140 -13.95 -4.07 -5.40
N GLU A 141 -13.90 -2.87 -4.80
CA GLU A 141 -12.79 -1.93 -4.99
C GLU A 141 -11.50 -2.48 -4.36
N SER A 142 -11.58 -2.96 -3.13
CA SER A 142 -10.45 -3.60 -2.44
C SER A 142 -9.96 -4.84 -3.19
N LEU A 143 -10.86 -5.67 -3.72
CA LEU A 143 -10.49 -6.82 -4.56
C LEU A 143 -9.75 -6.37 -5.83
N GLN A 144 -10.25 -5.37 -6.53
CA GLN A 144 -9.58 -4.84 -7.73
C GLN A 144 -8.18 -4.30 -7.39
N ASN A 145 -8.04 -3.56 -6.29
CA ASN A 145 -6.74 -3.04 -5.86
C ASN A 145 -5.80 -4.19 -5.45
N GLY A 146 -6.27 -5.20 -4.72
CA GLY A 146 -5.46 -6.38 -4.38
C GLY A 146 -5.04 -7.21 -5.58
N LEU A 147 -5.90 -7.34 -6.58
CA LEU A 147 -5.56 -7.97 -7.85
C LEU A 147 -4.55 -7.13 -8.64
N ALA A 148 -4.64 -5.79 -8.58
CA ALA A 148 -3.64 -4.91 -9.17
C ALA A 148 -2.26 -5.05 -8.47
N VAL A 149 -2.21 -5.16 -7.14
CA VAL A 149 -0.97 -5.50 -6.41
C VAL A 149 -0.45 -6.86 -6.87
N THR A 150 -1.31 -7.87 -6.97
CA THR A 150 -0.93 -9.23 -7.41
C THR A 150 -0.31 -9.23 -8.81
N ILE A 151 -0.94 -8.51 -9.76
CA ILE A 151 -0.41 -8.31 -11.12
C ILE A 151 0.95 -7.63 -11.07
N ALA A 152 1.06 -6.54 -10.30
CA ALA A 152 2.30 -5.79 -10.20
C ALA A 152 3.44 -6.66 -9.63
N LEU A 153 3.22 -7.33 -8.50
CA LEU A 153 4.18 -8.26 -7.89
C LEU A 153 4.52 -9.41 -8.83
N GLY A 154 3.55 -9.99 -9.55
CA GLY A 154 3.81 -11.07 -10.50
C GLY A 154 4.72 -10.67 -11.67
N ASN A 155 4.82 -9.37 -11.98
CA ASN A 155 5.77 -8.84 -12.96
C ASN A 155 7.14 -8.49 -12.34
N LEU A 156 7.25 -8.49 -11.01
CA LEU A 156 8.53 -8.35 -10.31
C LEU A 156 9.14 -9.75 -10.18
N GLY A 157 10.18 -10.03 -10.97
CA GLY A 157 10.80 -11.37 -11.07
C GLY A 157 10.91 -12.17 -9.77
N PRO A 158 11.37 -11.60 -8.64
CA PRO A 158 11.49 -12.32 -7.38
C PRO A 158 10.17 -12.77 -6.73
N PHE A 159 9.05 -12.09 -6.98
CA PHE A 159 7.78 -12.35 -6.29
C PHE A 159 6.90 -13.36 -7.00
N LYS A 160 7.04 -13.51 -8.32
CA LYS A 160 6.27 -14.50 -9.08
C LYS A 160 6.34 -15.94 -8.52
N PRO A 161 7.53 -16.52 -8.22
CA PRO A 161 7.58 -17.85 -7.63
C PRO A 161 6.92 -17.90 -6.25
N LEU A 162 7.08 -16.85 -5.43
CA LEU A 162 6.48 -16.76 -4.10
C LEU A 162 4.94 -16.74 -4.16
N LEU A 163 4.36 -16.02 -5.12
CA LEU A 163 2.91 -16.02 -5.35
C LEU A 163 2.39 -17.40 -5.77
N LEU A 164 3.14 -18.13 -6.60
CA LEU A 164 2.77 -19.48 -7.02
C LEU A 164 2.85 -20.47 -5.84
N GLU A 165 3.92 -20.41 -5.05
CA GLU A 165 4.12 -21.26 -3.87
C GLU A 165 3.05 -21.02 -2.79
N ASP A 166 2.63 -19.77 -2.59
CA ASP A 166 1.61 -19.41 -1.60
C ASP A 166 0.18 -19.77 -2.04
N GLY A 167 0.00 -20.27 -3.27
CA GLY A 167 -1.28 -20.81 -3.76
C GLY A 167 -2.21 -19.77 -4.40
N TYR A 168 -1.68 -18.67 -4.93
CA TYR A 168 -2.50 -17.64 -5.59
C TYR A 168 -3.29 -18.18 -6.78
N GLY A 169 -2.78 -19.21 -7.48
CA GLY A 169 -3.43 -19.76 -8.66
C GLY A 169 -4.88 -20.19 -8.42
N ASP A 170 -5.15 -20.85 -7.29
CA ASP A 170 -6.50 -21.32 -6.97
C ASP A 170 -7.42 -20.19 -6.49
N THR A 171 -6.88 -19.26 -5.70
CA THR A 171 -7.61 -18.05 -5.28
C THR A 171 -8.03 -17.21 -6.49
N LEU A 172 -7.15 -17.02 -7.47
CA LEU A 172 -7.44 -16.26 -8.69
C LEU A 172 -8.47 -16.98 -9.58
N LYS A 173 -8.44 -18.32 -9.67
CA LYS A 173 -9.49 -19.10 -10.37
C LYS A 173 -10.86 -18.91 -9.71
N ASN A 174 -10.92 -18.89 -8.38
CA ASN A 174 -12.15 -18.62 -7.65
C ASN A 174 -12.65 -17.20 -7.90
N LEU A 175 -11.77 -16.20 -7.82
CA LEU A 175 -12.12 -14.79 -8.06
C LEU A 175 -12.51 -14.50 -9.52
N LYS A 176 -12.06 -15.31 -10.49
CA LYS A 176 -12.54 -15.24 -11.88
C LYS A 176 -14.05 -15.49 -11.99
N GLY A 177 -14.64 -16.26 -11.09
CA GLY A 177 -16.09 -16.51 -11.02
C GLY A 177 -16.89 -15.42 -10.29
N ASN A 178 -16.25 -14.33 -9.85
CA ASN A 178 -16.93 -13.27 -9.09
C ASN A 178 -18.02 -12.58 -9.93
N PRO A 179 -19.20 -12.25 -9.34
CA PRO A 179 -20.29 -11.57 -10.06
C PRO A 179 -19.91 -10.18 -10.59
N ASP A 180 -18.92 -9.52 -9.99
CA ASP A 180 -18.39 -8.27 -10.49
C ASP A 180 -17.45 -8.51 -11.69
N ALA A 181 -17.88 -8.03 -12.86
CA ALA A 181 -17.14 -8.20 -14.11
C ALA A 181 -15.74 -7.57 -14.08
N LEU A 182 -15.54 -6.50 -13.32
CA LEU A 182 -14.23 -5.86 -13.19
C LEU A 182 -13.28 -6.72 -12.35
N VAL A 183 -13.78 -7.28 -11.24
CA VAL A 183 -13.03 -8.22 -10.40
C VAL A 183 -12.68 -9.48 -11.19
N SER A 184 -13.66 -10.07 -11.89
CA SER A 184 -13.45 -11.27 -12.72
C SER A 184 -12.37 -11.04 -13.78
N LYS A 185 -12.42 -9.90 -14.50
CA LYS A 185 -11.43 -9.54 -15.51
C LYS A 185 -10.04 -9.29 -14.91
N ALA A 186 -9.96 -8.61 -13.77
CA ALA A 186 -8.70 -8.38 -13.06
C ALA A 186 -8.08 -9.71 -12.59
N ALA A 187 -8.90 -10.64 -12.07
CA ALA A 187 -8.45 -11.97 -11.65
C ALA A 187 -7.94 -12.80 -12.83
N GLN A 188 -8.62 -12.74 -13.98
CA GLN A 188 -8.13 -13.37 -15.21
C GLN A 188 -6.78 -12.80 -15.66
N THR A 189 -6.60 -11.48 -15.54
CA THR A 189 -5.34 -10.82 -15.90
C THR A 189 -4.21 -11.23 -14.96
N ALA A 190 -4.46 -11.24 -13.65
CA ALA A 190 -3.52 -11.70 -12.64
C ALA A 190 -3.09 -13.15 -12.87
N LEU A 191 -4.04 -14.03 -13.16
CA LEU A 191 -3.77 -15.43 -13.45
C LEU A 191 -2.88 -15.57 -14.69
N GLY A 192 -3.17 -14.81 -15.76
CA GLY A 192 -2.34 -14.80 -16.96
C GLY A 192 -0.91 -14.29 -16.73
N VAL A 193 -0.68 -13.39 -15.76
CA VAL A 193 0.69 -12.96 -15.39
C VAL A 193 1.45 -14.09 -14.70
N LEU A 194 0.79 -14.84 -13.82
CA LEU A 194 1.41 -15.95 -13.08
C LEU A 194 1.68 -17.17 -13.97
N GLU A 195 0.80 -17.45 -14.94
CA GLU A 195 0.91 -18.63 -15.81
C GLU A 195 1.85 -18.45 -17.02
N LYS A 196 2.23 -17.21 -17.37
CA LYS A 196 3.19 -16.96 -18.47
C LYS A 196 4.57 -17.54 -18.12
N VAL A 197 5.01 -18.57 -18.84
CA VAL A 197 6.37 -19.15 -18.71
C VAL A 197 7.40 -18.21 -19.29
#